data_AF-A0A2G9NIJ2-F1
#
_entry.id   AF-A0A2G9NIJ2-F1
#
_cell.length_a   1.000
_cell.length_b   1.000
_cell.length_c   1.000
_cell.angle_alpha   90.00
_cell.angle_beta   90.00
_cell.angle_gamma   90.00
#
_symmetry.space_group_name_H-M   'P 1'
#
loop_
_entity.id
_entity.type
_entity.pdbx_description
1 polymer ?
#
loop_
_entity_poly.entity_id
_entity_poly.type
_entity_poly.pdbx_seq_one_letter_code
_entity_poly.pdbx_strand_id
1 'polypeptide(L)' 'MKGKLAKDLQKGDKILIGGEELVVESIELSEIGKQGTQKCRIETKKSSGEKIILVRPADYPFNCT' A
#
# COMPACT_ATOMS: atom_id res chain seq x y z
N MET A 1 13.29 -10.86 4.16
CA MET A 1 12.00 -10.15 3.97
C MET A 1 12.26 -8.98 3.04
N LYS A 2 11.71 -8.98 1.83
CA LYS A 2 11.90 -7.87 0.88
C LYS A 2 10.83 -6.83 1.17
N GLY A 3 11.22 -5.70 1.77
CA GLY A 3 10.33 -4.54 1.86
C GLY A 3 10.16 -3.91 0.47
N LYS A 4 8.94 -3.51 0.11
CA LYS A 4 8.65 -2.70 -1.09
C LYS A 4 8.25 -1.30 -0.67
N LEU A 5 8.49 -0.30 -1.51
CA LEU A 5 7.94 1.03 -1.28
C LEU A 5 6.45 1.04 -1.68
N ALA A 6 5.69 1.99 -1.14
CA ALA A 6 4.27 2.16 -1.44
C ALA A 6 3.99 2.30 -2.94
N LYS A 7 4.90 2.94 -3.69
CA LYS A 7 4.83 3.08 -5.16
C LYS A 7 5.15 1.80 -5.93
N ASP A 8 5.86 0.85 -5.32
CA ASP A 8 6.30 -0.40 -5.95
C ASP A 8 5.32 -1.55 -5.66
N LEU A 9 4.28 -1.31 -4.86
CA LEU A 9 3.21 -2.26 -4.60
C LEU A 9 2.37 -2.48 -5.85
N GLN A 10 1.95 -3.73 -6.03
CA GLN A 10 1.09 -4.16 -7.13
C GLN A 10 -0.13 -4.90 -6.61
N LYS A 11 -1.20 -4.92 -7.41
CA LYS A 11 -2.38 -5.73 -7.11
C LYS A 11 -1.99 -7.20 -6.93
N GLY A 12 -2.47 -7.80 -5.85
CA GLY A 12 -2.15 -9.17 -5.46
C GLY A 12 -0.95 -9.30 -4.53
N ASP A 13 -0.17 -8.24 -4.30
CA ASP A 13 0.87 -8.25 -3.28
C ASP A 13 0.25 -8.47 -1.89
N LYS A 14 0.94 -9.27 -1.07
CA LYS A 14 0.62 -9.42 0.35
C LYS A 14 1.49 -8.48 1.16
N ILE A 15 0.86 -7.64 1.97
CA ILE A 15 1.54 -6.72 2.88
C ILE A 15 1.15 -7.05 4.31
N LEU A 16 2.10 -6.86 5.22
CA LEU A 16 1.90 -7.07 6.64
C LEU A 16 1.77 -5.72 7.35
N ILE A 17 0.63 -5.47 7.98
CA ILE A 17 0.38 -4.24 8.75
C ILE A 17 -0.15 -4.61 10.13
N GLY A 18 0.54 -4.20 11.19
CA GLY A 18 0.12 -4.46 12.56
C GLY A 18 0.05 -5.96 12.93
N GLY A 19 0.77 -6.82 12.19
CA GLY A 19 0.72 -8.28 12.36
C GLY A 19 -0.37 -8.97 11.56
N GLU A 20 -1.18 -8.23 10.80
CA GLU A 20 -2.20 -8.80 9.91
C GLU A 20 -1.72 -8.83 8.45
N GLU A 21 -2.05 -9.92 7.75
CA GLU A 21 -1.85 -10.05 6.32
C GLU A 21 -3.00 -9.39 5.54
N LEU A 22 -2.62 -8.51 4.63
CA LEU A 22 -3.53 -7.77 3.77
C LEU A 22 -3.14 -8.02 2.31
N VAL A 23 -4.13 -8.26 1.47
CA VAL A 23 -3.93 -8.42 0.02
C VAL A 23 -4.26 -7.11 -0.66
N VAL A 24 -3.36 -6.61 -1.50
CA VAL A 24 -3.59 -5.37 -2.25
C VAL A 24 -4.58 -5.62 -3.39
N GLU A 25 -5.68 -4.88 -3.41
CA GLU A 25 -6.73 -4.94 -4.44
C GLU A 25 -6.50 -3.89 -5.54
N SER A 26 -6.07 -2.69 -5.16
CA SER A 26 -5.77 -1.59 -6.08
C SER A 26 -4.76 -0.62 -5.47
N ILE A 27 -3.99 0.05 -6.34
CA ILE A 27 -3.13 1.18 -5.96
C ILE A 27 -3.43 2.34 -6.90
N GLU A 28 -3.62 3.51 -6.33
CA GLU A 28 -3.76 4.78 -7.03
C GLU A 28 -2.66 5.73 -6.56
N LEU A 29 -1.83 6.19 -7.49
CA LEU A 29 -0.84 7.23 -7.23
C LEU A 29 -1.44 8.59 -7.55
N SER A 30 -1.29 9.55 -6.64
CA SER A 30 -1.69 10.94 -6.87
C SER A 30 -0.58 11.89 -6.45
N GLU A 31 -0.38 12.93 -7.24
CA GLU A 31 0.48 14.05 -6.86
C GLU A 31 -0.25 14.94 -5.84
N ILE A 32 0.47 15.33 -4.80
CA ILE A 32 0.00 16.22 -3.75
C ILE A 32 0.98 17.38 -3.58
N GLY A 33 0.47 18.61 -3.79
CA GLY A 33 1.25 19.84 -3.62
C GLY A 33 2.01 20.28 -4.87
N LYS A 34 2.84 21.32 -4.73
CA LYS A 34 3.54 21.99 -5.84
C LYS A 34 4.96 21.47 -6.11
N GLN A 35 5.47 20.54 -5.30
CA GLN A 35 6.86 20.05 -5.35
C GLN A 35 6.99 18.56 -5.70
N GLY A 36 6.03 17.98 -6.43
CA GLY A 36 6.13 16.60 -6.92
C GLY A 36 6.02 15.52 -5.83
N THR A 37 5.56 15.85 -4.63
CA THR A 37 5.27 14.85 -3.59
C THR A 37 4.14 13.96 -4.08
N GLN A 38 4.34 12.65 -4.02
CA GLN A 38 3.33 11.66 -4.43
C GLN A 38 2.81 10.91 -3.21
N LYS A 39 1.50 10.64 -3.19
CA LYS A 39 0.86 9.71 -2.27
C LYS A 39 0.35 8.50 -3.03
N CYS A 40 0.43 7.35 -2.38
CA CYS A 40 -0.23 6.13 -2.81
C CYS A 40 -1.47 5.92 -1.94
N ARG A 41 -2.63 5.80 -2.59
CA ARG A 41 -3.84 5.24 -2.00
C ARG A 41 -3.88 3.76 -2.36
N ILE A 42 -3.78 2.90 -1.37
CA ILE A 42 -3.70 1.46 -1.51
C ILE A 42 -4.96 0.88 -0.90
N GLU A 43 -5.81 0.26 -1.71
CA GLU A 43 -6.94 -0.51 -1.21
C GLU A 43 -6.49 -1.94 -0.98
N THR A 44 -6.76 -2.43 0.22
CA THR A 44 -6.38 -3.78 0.65
C THR A 44 -7.57 -4.52 1.21
N LYS A 45 -7.47 -5.85 1.25
CA LYS A 45 -8.50 -6.72 1.76
C LYS A 45 -7.89 -7.75 2.72
N LYS A 46 -8.51 -7.90 3.89
CA LYS A 46 -8.19 -8.97 4.84
C LYS A 46 -8.75 -10.31 4.37
N SER A 47 -8.21 -11.39 4.92
CA SER A 47 -8.79 -12.73 4.82
C SER A 47 -10.24 -12.81 5.35
N SER A 48 -10.61 -11.96 6.31
CA SER A 48 -11.98 -11.82 6.84
C SER A 48 -12.97 -11.17 5.85
N GLY A 49 -12.49 -10.62 4.73
CA GLY A 49 -13.30 -9.92 3.74
C GLY A 49 -13.41 -8.41 3.97
N GLU A 50 -12.89 -7.91 5.09
CA GLU A 50 -12.84 -6.48 5.41
C GLU A 50 -11.89 -5.74 4.46
N LYS A 51 -12.30 -4.56 3.98
CA LYS A 51 -11.49 -3.70 3.11
C LYS A 51 -10.85 -2.59 3.94
N ILE A 52 -9.55 -2.37 3.76
CA ILE A 52 -8.80 -1.30 4.40
C ILE A 52 -8.19 -0.42 3.31
N ILE A 53 -8.42 0.89 3.41
CA ILE A 53 -7.79 1.89 2.56
C ILE A 53 -6.62 2.51 3.32
N LEU A 54 -5.44 2.43 2.73
CA LEU A 54 -4.21 3.01 3.27
C LEU A 54 -3.82 4.19 2.39
N VAL A 55 -3.49 5.32 3.00
CA VAL A 55 -2.92 6.46 2.29
C VAL A 55 -1.56 6.75 2.89
N ARG A 56 -0.51 6.59 2.09
CA ARG A 56 0.88 6.79 2.52
C ARG A 56 1.68 7.53 1.44
N PRO A 57 2.77 8.20 1.81
CA PRO A 57 3.75 8.71 0.84
C PRO A 57 4.25 7.60 -0.09
N ALA A 58 4.58 7.95 -1.34
CA ALA A 58 5.05 7.00 -2.35
C ALA A 58 6.34 6.24 -1.96
N ASP A 59 7.18 6.87 -1.14
CA ASP A 59 8.43 6.35 -0.59
C ASP A 59 8.26 5.63 0.76
N TYR A 60 7.03 5.46 1.24
CA TYR A 60 6.78 4.76 2.50
C TYR A 60 7.11 3.25 2.36
N PRO A 61 7.94 2.67 3.26
CA PRO A 61 8.30 1.27 3.19
C PRO A 61 7.20 0.36 3.75
N PHE A 62 6.88 -0.71 3.02
CA PHE A 62 5.97 -1.79 3.42
C PHE A 62 6.72 -3.10 3.58
N ASN A 63 6.33 -3.87 4.59
CA ASN A 63 6.76 -5.27 4.72
C ASN A 63 5.88 -6.14 3.83
N CYS A 64 6.47 -6.71 2.78
CA CYS A 64 5.79 -7.65 1.90
C CYS A 64 6.16 -9.09 2.27
N THR A 65 5.18 -9.98 2.22
CA THR A 65 5.33 -11.42 2.42
C THR A 65 5.23 -12.19 1.10
#